data_AF-A0A7Y5Q766-F1
#
_entry.id   AF-A0A7Y5Q766-F1
#
_cell.length_a   1.000
_cell.length_b   1.000
_cell.length_c   1.000
_cell.angle_alpha   90.00
_cell.angle_beta   90.00
_cell.angle_gamma   90.00
#
_symmetry.space_group_name_H-M   'P 1'
#
loop_
_entity.id
_entity.type
_entity.pdbx_description
1 polymer ?
#
loop_
_entity_poly.entity_id
_entity_poly.type
_entity_poly.pdbx_seq_one_letter_code
_entity_poly.pdbx_strand_id
1 'polypeptide(L)' 'MRYTVRSLVFPEVGKVDLTTASQELDPGGDGVVLATRYSCISAGTELAKLSGLQTVPLPHTPGNRAVGRVLAA' A
#
# COMPACT_ATOMS: atom_id res chain seq x y z
N MET A 1 -11.19 12.78 4.64
CA MET A 1 -10.18 13.42 5.53
C MET A 1 -8.83 13.46 4.82
N ARG A 2 -8.03 14.52 4.96
CA ARG A 2 -6.76 14.68 4.22
C ARG A 2 -5.56 14.25 5.06
N TYR A 3 -4.71 13.38 4.51
CA TYR A 3 -3.52 12.83 5.15
C TYR A 3 -2.31 12.87 4.23
N THR A 4 -1.12 13.08 4.79
CA THR A 4 0.13 12.84 4.06
C THR A 4 0.50 11.36 4.20
N VAL A 5 0.51 10.65 3.08
CA VAL A 5 0.76 9.20 3.01
C VAL A 5 2.09 8.96 2.32
N ARG A 6 2.92 8.09 2.90
CA ARG A 6 4.18 7.63 2.33
C ARG A 6 4.08 6.15 1.99
N SER A 7 4.30 5.80 0.73
CA SER A 7 4.05 4.46 0.20
C SER A 7 5.19 3.99 -0.71
N LEU A 8 5.52 2.70 -0.60
CA LEU A 8 6.24 2.01 -1.66
C LEU A 8 5.27 1.78 -2.82
N VAL A 9 5.74 2.01 -4.05
CA VAL A 9 4.95 1.83 -5.26
C VAL A 9 5.78 1.04 -6.26
N PHE A 10 5.17 0.06 -6.91
CA PHE A 10 5.71 -0.58 -8.10
C PHE A 10 5.05 0.11 -9.30
N PRO A 11 5.71 1.10 -9.94
CA PRO A 11 5.11 1.81 -11.07
C PRO A 11 5.12 0.96 -12.35
N GLU A 12 6.13 0.10 -12.49
CA GLU A 12 6.33 -0.84 -13.58
C GLU A 12 7.07 -2.09 -13.08
N VAL A 13 7.11 -3.15 -13.88
CA VAL A 13 7.82 -4.38 -13.53
C VAL A 13 9.30 -4.10 -13.26
N GLY A 14 9.80 -4.60 -12.14
CA GLY A 14 11.19 -4.48 -11.71
C GLY A 14 11.57 -3.15 -11.06
N LYS A 15 10.64 -2.19 -10.94
CA LYS A 15 10.90 -0.87 -10.37
C LYS A 15 10.17 -0.66 -9.04
N VAL A 16 10.84 0.02 -8.12
CA VAL A 16 10.28 0.42 -6.82
C VAL A 16 10.55 1.90 -6.59
N ASP A 17 9.49 2.66 -6.37
CA ASP A 17 9.55 4.06 -5.98
C ASP A 17 9.01 4.24 -4.56
N LEU A 18 9.56 5.21 -3.83
CA LEU A 18 9.03 5.65 -2.54
C LEU A 18 8.37 7.01 -2.73
N THR A 19 7.05 7.04 -2.66
CA THR A 19 6.26 8.24 -2.89
C THR A 19 5.76 8.82 -1.58
N THR A 20 5.58 10.15 -1.54
CA THR A 20 4.90 10.84 -0.44
C THR A 20 3.90 11.80 -1.06
N ALA A 21 2.62 11.65 -0.72
CA ALA A 21 1.55 12.44 -1.32
C ALA A 21 0.49 12.82 -0.28
N SER A 22 -0.10 14.00 -0.45
CA SER A 22 -1.33 14.35 0.26
C SER A 22 -2.49 13.62 -0.41
N GLN A 23 -3.17 12.76 0.33
CA GLN A 23 -4.32 12.00 -0.13
C GLN A 23 -5.56 12.33 0.70
N GLU A 24 -6.71 12.35 0.04
CA GLU A 24 -7.99 12.40 0.72
C GLU A 24 -8.51 10.98 0.86
N LEU A 25 -8.69 10.54 2.10
CA LEU A 25 -9.18 9.21 2.43
C LEU A 25 -10.59 9.33 2.99
N ASP A 26 -11.50 8.53 2.43
CA ASP A 26 -12.87 8.37 2.86
C ASP A 26 -13.09 6.87 3.14
N PRO A 27 -13.45 6.49 4.39
CA PRO A 27 -13.77 5.09 4.69
C PRO A 27 -14.97 4.56 3.88
N GLY A 28 -15.89 5.42 3.41
CA GLY A 28 -17.16 4.95 2.83
C GLY A 28 -18.06 4.27 3.87
N GLY A 29 -19.12 3.59 3.41
CA GLY A 29 -20.20 3.10 4.31
C GLY A 29 -19.82 1.99 5.29
N ASP A 30 -18.92 1.07 4.89
CA ASP A 30 -18.47 -0.07 5.69
C ASP A 30 -16.94 -0.18 5.77
N GLY A 31 -16.21 0.85 5.34
CA GLY A 31 -14.75 0.83 5.32
C GLY A 31 -14.13 1.48 6.54
N VAL A 32 -12.80 1.36 6.64
CA VAL A 32 -12.03 1.95 7.73
C VAL A 32 -10.76 2.57 7.17
N VAL A 33 -10.34 3.69 7.77
CA VAL A 33 -9.03 4.29 7.50
C VAL A 33 -8.07 3.88 8.61
N LEU A 34 -6.96 3.24 8.22
CA LEU A 34 -5.93 2.76 9.14
C LEU A 34 -4.63 3.55 8.96
N ALA A 35 -4.06 4.02 10.07
CA ALA A 35 -2.65 4.42 10.14
C ALA A 35 -1.79 3.17 10.39
N THR A 36 -1.17 2.65 9.32
CA THR A 36 -0.23 1.52 9.42
C THR A 36 0.91 1.84 10.40
N ARG A 37 1.10 0.98 11.40
CA ARG A 37 2.22 1.06 12.37
C ARG A 37 3.35 0.12 11.97
N TYR A 38 2.98 -1.10 11.57
CA TYR A 38 3.90 -2.14 11.14
C TYR A 38 3.29 -2.89 9.97
N SER A 39 4.12 -3.25 8.99
CA SER A 39 3.76 -4.19 7.94
C SER A 39 4.80 -5.30 7.86
N CYS A 40 4.33 -6.51 7.59
CA CYS A 40 5.20 -7.65 7.36
C CYS A 40 5.44 -7.80 5.86
N ILE A 41 6.71 -7.87 5.46
CA ILE A 41 7.08 -8.12 4.07
C ILE A 41 6.97 -9.63 3.80
N SER A 42 6.05 -10.01 2.93
CA SER A 42 6.04 -11.35 2.34
C SER A 42 7.05 -11.41 1.20
N ALA A 43 8.34 -11.64 1.52
CA ALA A 43 9.43 -11.46 0.55
C ALA A 43 9.18 -12.16 -0.80
N GLY A 44 8.78 -13.44 -0.77
CA GLY A 44 8.46 -14.18 -1.99
C GLY A 44 7.29 -13.59 -2.78
N THR A 45 6.21 -13.20 -2.10
CA THR A 45 5.03 -12.61 -2.75
C THR A 45 5.35 -11.24 -3.35
N GLU A 46 6.03 -10.37 -2.60
CA GLU A 46 6.32 -9.02 -3.10
C GLU A 46 7.36 -9.05 -4.23
N LEU A 47 8.34 -9.96 -4.18
CA LEU A 47 9.25 -10.19 -5.31
C LEU A 47 8.54 -10.78 -6.53
N ALA A 48 7.59 -11.70 -6.34
CA ALA A 48 6.82 -12.24 -7.45
C ALA A 48 5.99 -11.16 -8.15
N LYS A 49 5.36 -10.25 -7.40
CA LYS A 49 4.65 -9.10 -7.98
C LYS A 49 5.59 -8.12 -8.66
N LEU A 50 6.70 -7.78 -8.00
CA LEU A 50 7.69 -6.83 -8.52
C LEU A 50 8.30 -7.33 -9.83
N SER A 51 8.66 -8.61 -9.91
CA SER A 51 9.27 -9.22 -11.10
C SER A 51 8.27 -9.54 -12.21
N GLY A 52 6.96 -9.40 -11.96
CA GLY A 52 5.91 -9.80 -12.91
C GLY A 52 5.63 -11.30 -12.94
N LEU A 53 6.29 -12.12 -12.11
CA LEU A 53 5.96 -13.55 -11.94
C LEU A 53 4.52 -13.74 -11.43
N GLN A 54 4.04 -12.81 -10.61
CA GLN A 54 2.64 -12.68 -10.22
C GLN A 54 2.06 -11.38 -10.78
N THR A 55 1.08 -11.49 -11.67
CA THR A 55 0.43 -10.31 -12.28
C THR A 55 -0.39 -9.52 -11.26
N VAL A 56 -0.15 -8.21 -11.19
CA VAL A 56 -0.96 -7.24 -10.44
C VAL A 56 -1.20 -5.99 -11.28
N PRO A 57 -2.30 -5.26 -11.08
CA PRO A 57 -2.49 -3.95 -11.72
C PRO A 57 -1.39 -2.99 -11.27
N LEU A 58 -0.79 -2.29 -12.24
CA LEU A 58 0.23 -1.27 -12.01
C LEU A 58 -0.38 0.12 -12.26
N PRO A 59 -0.03 1.14 -11.45
CA PRO A 59 0.89 1.11 -10.31
C PRO A 59 0.33 0.32 -9.11
N HIS A 60 1.20 -0.46 -8.45
CA HIS A 60 0.80 -1.30 -7.30
C HIS A 60 1.43 -0.81 -5.99
N THR A 61 0.67 -0.78 -4.89
CA THR A 61 1.22 -0.58 -3.54
C THR A 61 1.24 -1.93 -2.81
N PRO A 62 2.42 -2.47 -2.45
CA PRO A 62 2.55 -3.72 -1.72
C PRO A 62 2.20 -3.57 -0.23
N GLY A 63 2.13 -4.68 0.52
CA GLY A 63 1.81 -4.67 1.94
C GLY A 63 0.44 -5.28 2.24
N ASN A 64 0.34 -6.60 2.09
CA ASN A 64 -0.88 -7.37 2.36
C ASN A 64 -1.05 -7.82 3.82
N ARG A 65 -0.08 -7.53 4.70
CA ARG A 65 -0.12 -7.86 6.14
C ARG A 65 0.36 -6.68 6.96
N ALA A 66 -0.56 -6.05 7.68
CA ALA A 66 -0.27 -4.86 8.46
C ALA A 66 -1.07 -4.81 9.76
N VAL A 67 -0.51 -4.12 10.74
CA VAL A 67 -1.18 -3.73 11.98
C VAL A 67 -1.17 -2.20 12.02
N GLY A 68 -2.31 -1.61 12.35
CA GLY A 68 -2.48 -0.16 12.36
C GLY A 68 -3.46 0.32 13.41
N ARG A 69 -3.53 1.63 13.56
CA ARG A 69 -4.52 2.32 14.40
C ARG A 69 -5.69 2.78 13.52
N VAL A 70 -6.93 2.54 13.96
CA VAL A 70 -8.12 3.12 13.31
C VAL A 70 -8.10 4.64 13.47
N LEU A 71 -8.24 5.35 12.35
CA LEU A 71 -8.39 6.81 12.30
C LEU A 71 -9.85 7.21 12.07
N ALA A 72 -10.57 6.44 11.26
CA ALA A 72 -11.98 6.61 10.95
C ALA A 72 -12.58 5.26 10.57
N ALA A 73 -13.90 5.12 10.78
CA ALA A 73 -14.73 3.97 10.46
C ALA A 73 -16.14 4.48 10.14
#